data_AF-A0A7W1SJP5-F1
#
_entry.id   AF-A0A7W1SJP5-F1
#
_cell.length_a   1.000
_cell.length_b   1.000
_cell.length_c   1.000
_cell.angle_alpha   90.00
_cell.angle_beta   90.00
_cell.angle_gamma   90.00
#
_symmetry.space_group_name_H-M   'P 1'
#
loop_
_entity.id
_entity.type
_entity.pdbx_description
1 polymer ?
#
loop_
_entity_poly.entity_id
_entity_poly.type
_entity_poly.pdbx_seq_one_letter_code
_entity_poly.pdbx_strand_id
1 'polypeptide(L)'
;MTAADFAATRARYTASDADLAVILGVSTGTLAAWSTGARAVPKQKAALLCWYVAAEERAKVLEASGLPACAWMIACDEQFDATETPEDLPDPEPHVATCAACHKREAYADRRLGPLPPMPRSGIVSIIDTFDELPRWARPAAIGAIVLAAIADGEMISDLPRLVRDPSQIGLATLTLALAAGAGAAGGLAYALTRPSLERLGRPGDYLSGIAFTLACLSALAVVSPFAIGDPLIRNRTDLVILACVGVFFGLVIGHSWLGPAKTPAESRP
;
A
#
# COMPACT_ATOMS: atom_id res chain seq x y z
N MET A 1 -16.82 -19.83 5.13
CA MET A 1 -16.21 -20.95 5.85
C MET A 1 -17.01 -21.15 7.13
N THR A 2 -17.59 -22.33 7.30
CA THR A 2 -18.28 -22.70 8.54
C THR A 2 -17.28 -23.06 9.63
N ALA A 3 -17.73 -23.22 10.88
CA ALA A 3 -16.88 -23.69 11.98
C ALA A 3 -16.31 -25.09 11.70
N ALA A 4 -17.14 -25.99 11.14
CA ALA A 4 -16.72 -27.33 10.74
C ALA A 4 -15.64 -27.28 9.65
N ASP A 5 -15.81 -26.43 8.63
CA ASP A 5 -14.79 -26.24 7.57
C ASP A 5 -13.49 -25.69 8.14
N PHE A 6 -13.58 -24.74 9.09
CA PHE A 6 -12.41 -24.18 9.75
C PHE A 6 -11.67 -25.24 10.56
N ALA A 7 -12.37 -26.01 11.38
CA ALA A 7 -11.79 -27.09 12.17
C ALA A 7 -11.15 -28.17 11.29
N ALA A 8 -11.81 -28.56 10.19
CA ALA A 8 -11.27 -29.51 9.23
C ALA A 8 -10.02 -28.97 8.50
N THR A 9 -10.04 -27.70 8.10
CA THR A 9 -8.88 -27.04 7.46
C THR A 9 -7.73 -26.90 8.45
N ARG A 10 -8.02 -26.51 9.69
CA ARG A 10 -7.06 -26.40 10.79
C ARG A 10 -6.35 -27.73 11.07
N ALA A 11 -7.10 -28.84 11.07
CA ALA A 11 -6.56 -30.18 11.34
C ALA A 11 -5.55 -30.65 10.28
N ARG A 12 -5.55 -30.06 9.07
CA ARG A 12 -4.58 -30.33 8.02
C ARG A 12 -3.27 -29.55 8.19
N TYR A 13 -3.30 -28.45 8.94
CA TYR A 13 -2.13 -27.63 9.24
C TYR A 13 -1.33 -28.24 10.39
N THR A 14 -0.03 -28.48 10.23
CA THR A 14 0.74 -29.23 11.24
C THR A 14 1.23 -28.41 12.42
N ALA A 15 1.34 -27.09 12.28
CA ALA A 15 1.84 -26.25 13.36
C ALA A 15 0.90 -26.25 14.58
N SER A 16 1.43 -25.87 15.73
CA SER A 16 0.64 -25.80 16.97
C SER A 16 -0.41 -24.68 16.90
N ASP A 17 -1.41 -24.72 17.80
CA ASP A 17 -2.40 -23.64 17.90
C ASP A 17 -1.74 -22.30 18.28
N ALA A 18 -0.64 -22.34 19.02
CA ALA A 18 0.11 -21.14 19.37
C ALA A 18 0.79 -20.53 18.13
N ASP A 19 1.45 -21.34 17.31
CA ASP A 19 2.13 -20.88 16.09
C ASP A 19 1.12 -20.34 15.08
N LEU A 20 0.01 -21.07 14.88
CA LEU A 20 -1.04 -20.61 13.98
C LEU A 20 -1.69 -19.31 14.50
N ALA A 21 -1.83 -19.14 15.81
CA ALA A 21 -2.36 -17.92 16.40
C ALA A 21 -1.44 -16.72 16.10
N VAL A 22 -0.12 -16.90 16.20
CA VAL A 22 0.89 -15.89 15.83
C VAL A 22 0.79 -15.55 14.34
N ILE A 23 0.80 -16.56 13.46
CA ILE A 23 0.69 -16.39 12.00
C ILE A 23 -0.58 -15.64 11.61
N LEU A 24 -1.71 -16.00 12.24
CA LEU A 24 -2.99 -15.35 11.99
C LEU A 24 -3.16 -14.05 12.76
N GLY A 25 -2.21 -13.64 13.61
CA GLY A 25 -2.28 -12.42 14.42
C GLY A 25 -3.52 -12.38 15.32
N VAL A 26 -3.85 -13.50 15.98
CA VAL A 26 -4.98 -13.63 16.91
C VAL A 26 -4.56 -14.39 18.17
N SER A 27 -5.42 -14.44 19.20
CA SER A 27 -5.20 -15.27 20.37
C SER A 27 -5.62 -16.73 20.14
N THR A 28 -5.00 -17.67 20.86
CA THR A 28 -5.39 -19.10 20.85
C THR A 28 -6.86 -19.30 21.25
N GLY A 29 -7.37 -18.51 22.21
CA GLY A 29 -8.79 -18.51 22.57
C GLY A 29 -9.72 -18.10 21.42
N THR A 30 -9.27 -17.19 20.55
CA THR A 30 -10.01 -16.81 19.34
C THR A 30 -10.05 -17.97 18.34
N LEU A 31 -8.94 -18.69 18.15
CA LEU A 31 -8.92 -19.89 17.30
C LEU A 31 -9.86 -20.97 17.82
N ALA A 32 -9.86 -21.25 19.13
CA ALA A 32 -10.77 -22.20 19.74
C ALA A 32 -12.25 -21.81 19.55
N ALA A 33 -12.56 -20.50 19.69
CA ALA A 33 -13.90 -19.98 19.44
C ALA A 33 -14.33 -20.13 17.97
N TRP A 34 -13.41 -20.01 17.01
CA TRP A 34 -13.67 -20.25 15.59
C TRP A 34 -13.95 -21.74 15.31
N SER A 35 -13.12 -22.64 15.85
CA SER A 35 -13.29 -24.09 15.67
C SER A 35 -14.59 -24.65 16.25
N THR A 36 -15.05 -24.08 17.37
CA THR A 36 -16.32 -24.47 18.02
C THR A 36 -17.55 -23.75 17.45
N GLY A 37 -17.35 -22.74 16.60
CA GLY A 37 -18.43 -21.90 16.08
C GLY A 37 -18.99 -20.88 17.07
N ALA A 38 -18.38 -20.72 18.24
CA ALA A 38 -18.71 -19.66 19.19
C ALA A 38 -18.49 -18.24 18.62
N ARG A 39 -17.59 -18.11 17.63
CA ARG A 39 -17.37 -16.86 16.87
C ARG A 39 -17.25 -17.14 15.38
N ALA A 40 -17.84 -16.29 14.55
CA ALA A 40 -17.68 -16.37 13.10
C ALA A 40 -16.24 -16.08 12.66
N VAL A 41 -15.75 -16.82 11.66
CA VAL A 41 -14.40 -16.65 11.10
C VAL A 41 -14.40 -15.50 10.08
N PRO A 42 -13.56 -14.47 10.24
CA PRO A 42 -13.41 -13.43 9.22
C PRO A 42 -12.94 -14.03 7.89
N LYS A 43 -13.54 -13.59 6.77
CA LYS A 43 -13.22 -14.11 5.42
C LYS A 43 -11.73 -14.05 5.10
N GLN A 44 -11.06 -12.96 5.48
CA GLN A 44 -9.63 -12.78 5.26
C GLN A 44 -8.79 -13.81 6.03
N LYS A 45 -9.13 -14.08 7.30
CA LYS A 45 -8.41 -15.06 8.13
C LYS A 45 -8.66 -16.49 7.66
N ALA A 46 -9.89 -16.78 7.21
CA ALA A 46 -10.24 -18.03 6.54
C ALA A 46 -9.41 -18.25 5.27
N ALA A 47 -9.33 -17.25 4.38
CA ALA A 47 -8.50 -17.32 3.18
C ALA A 47 -7.01 -17.52 3.51
N LEU A 48 -6.53 -16.88 4.59
CA LEU A 48 -5.12 -16.95 4.99
C LEU A 48 -4.78 -18.34 5.50
N LEU A 49 -5.64 -18.93 6.33
CA LEU A 49 -5.50 -20.32 6.76
C LEU A 49 -5.51 -21.29 5.55
N CYS A 50 -6.45 -21.13 4.62
CA CYS A 50 -6.47 -21.95 3.40
C CYS A 50 -5.18 -21.84 2.60
N TRP A 51 -4.61 -20.64 2.50
CA TRP A 51 -3.35 -20.41 1.82
C TRP A 51 -2.19 -21.16 2.49
N TYR A 52 -2.03 -21.02 3.82
CA TYR A 52 -0.97 -21.71 4.56
C TYR A 52 -1.08 -23.24 4.48
N VAL A 53 -2.30 -23.78 4.59
CA VAL A 53 -2.53 -25.23 4.43
C VAL A 53 -2.14 -25.69 3.02
N ALA A 54 -2.56 -24.96 1.99
CA ALA A 54 -2.21 -25.32 0.61
C ALA A 54 -0.70 -25.21 0.35
N ALA A 55 -0.03 -24.20 0.92
CA ALA A 55 1.42 -24.02 0.81
C ALA A 55 2.18 -25.17 1.51
N GLU A 56 1.76 -25.55 2.71
CA GLU A 56 2.38 -26.65 3.47
C GLU A 56 2.19 -28.01 2.77
N GLU A 57 0.98 -28.29 2.27
CA GLU A 57 0.72 -29.51 1.50
C GLU A 57 1.54 -29.56 0.21
N ARG A 58 1.64 -28.43 -0.50
CA ARG A 58 2.50 -28.32 -1.68
C ARG A 58 3.97 -28.57 -1.32
N ALA A 59 4.46 -28.05 -0.19
CA ALA A 59 5.82 -28.29 0.28
C ALA A 59 6.07 -29.78 0.55
N LYS A 60 5.16 -30.46 1.26
CA LYS A 60 5.24 -31.91 1.53
C LYS A 60 5.23 -32.75 0.26
N VAL A 61 4.38 -32.43 -0.70
CA VAL A 61 4.34 -33.16 -1.98
C VAL A 61 5.63 -32.94 -2.78
N LEU A 62 6.17 -31.72 -2.77
CA LEU A 62 7.45 -31.44 -3.42
C LEU A 62 8.62 -32.17 -2.75
N GLU A 63 8.62 -32.29 -1.42
CA GLU A 63 9.59 -33.09 -0.68
C GLU A 63 9.47 -34.58 -1.04
N ALA A 64 8.26 -35.14 -1.00
CA ALA A 64 7.98 -36.53 -1.36
C ALA A 64 8.27 -36.88 -2.83
N SER A 65 8.33 -35.87 -3.71
CA SER A 65 8.67 -36.07 -5.13
C SER A 65 10.14 -36.47 -5.37
N GLY A 66 11.02 -36.30 -4.38
CA GLY A 66 12.45 -36.54 -4.50
C GLY A 66 13.20 -35.48 -5.32
N LEU A 67 12.53 -34.38 -5.72
CA LEU A 67 13.20 -33.25 -6.36
C LEU A 67 14.13 -32.54 -5.38
N PRO A 68 15.33 -32.12 -5.82
CA PRO A 68 16.28 -31.44 -4.95
C PRO A 68 15.65 -30.15 -4.39
N ALA A 69 15.92 -29.87 -3.12
CA ALA A 69 15.62 -28.57 -2.53
C ALA A 69 16.60 -27.51 -3.05
N CYS A 70 16.17 -26.26 -3.05
CA CYS A 70 17.05 -25.15 -3.42
C CYS A 70 17.93 -24.78 -2.23
N ALA A 71 19.24 -24.97 -2.35
CA ALA A 71 20.19 -24.67 -1.28
C ALA A 71 20.19 -23.18 -0.87
N TRP A 72 19.97 -22.27 -1.83
CA TRP A 72 19.86 -20.85 -1.55
C TRP A 72 18.61 -20.53 -0.71
N MET A 73 17.45 -21.09 -1.07
CA MET A 73 16.22 -20.91 -0.28
C MET A 73 16.37 -21.45 1.14
N ILE A 74 17.04 -22.60 1.31
CA ILE A 74 17.33 -23.16 2.64
C ILE A 74 18.22 -22.19 3.43
N ALA A 75 19.29 -21.68 2.82
CA ALA A 75 20.18 -20.74 3.48
C ALA A 75 19.47 -19.43 3.87
N CYS A 76 18.55 -18.93 3.03
CA CYS A 76 17.73 -17.76 3.38
C CYS A 76 16.75 -18.04 4.52
N ASP A 77 16.13 -19.23 4.56
CA ASP A 77 15.24 -19.64 5.65
C ASP A 77 15.99 -19.80 6.97
N GLU A 78 17.22 -20.32 6.93
CA GLU A 78 18.11 -20.44 8.09
C GLU A 78 18.64 -19.09 8.59
N GLN A 79 18.80 -18.12 7.69
CA GLN A 79 19.24 -16.76 8.02
C GLN A 79 18.11 -15.91 8.60
N PHE A 80 16.86 -16.27 8.36
CA PHE A 80 15.71 -15.51 8.83
C PHE A 80 15.65 -15.51 10.35
N ASP A 81 16.08 -14.39 10.95
CA ASP A 81 15.85 -14.10 12.35
C ASP A 81 14.48 -13.43 12.50
N ALA A 82 13.71 -13.82 13.53
CA ALA A 82 12.43 -13.20 13.83
C ALA A 82 12.51 -11.68 14.10
N THR A 83 13.71 -11.14 14.25
CA THR A 83 13.98 -9.71 14.42
C THR A 83 14.21 -8.94 13.12
N GLU A 84 14.45 -9.62 12.00
CA GLU A 84 14.67 -8.97 10.70
C GLU A 84 13.36 -8.42 10.12
N THR A 85 13.46 -7.27 9.44
CA THR A 85 12.30 -6.74 8.72
C THR A 85 12.19 -7.43 7.35
N PRO A 86 10.99 -7.52 6.75
CA PRO A 86 10.83 -8.09 5.42
C PRO A 86 11.68 -7.41 4.33
N GLU A 87 12.12 -6.17 4.54
CA GLU A 87 12.98 -5.41 3.63
C GLU A 87 14.45 -5.84 3.68
N ASP A 88 14.88 -6.47 4.78
CA ASP A 88 16.24 -6.98 4.96
C ASP A 88 16.44 -8.34 4.26
N LEU A 89 15.34 -9.02 3.91
CA LEU A 89 15.37 -10.30 3.23
C LEU A 89 15.83 -10.12 1.78
N PRO A 90 16.76 -10.96 1.29
CA PRO A 90 17.19 -10.90 -0.10
C PRO A 90 16.02 -11.25 -1.03
N ASP A 91 15.81 -10.43 -2.06
CA ASP A 91 14.79 -10.66 -3.08
C ASP A 91 15.00 -12.03 -3.76
N PRO A 92 14.04 -12.97 -3.66
CA PRO A 92 14.17 -14.28 -4.27
C PRO A 92 13.99 -14.28 -5.79
N GLU A 93 13.37 -13.26 -6.39
CA GLU A 93 13.02 -13.26 -7.82
C GLU A 93 14.22 -13.47 -8.76
N PRO A 94 15.36 -12.75 -8.59
CA PRO A 94 16.53 -12.95 -9.45
C PRO A 94 17.12 -14.37 -9.35
N HIS A 95 17.06 -14.96 -8.16
CA HIS A 95 17.53 -16.32 -7.93
C HIS A 95 16.60 -17.35 -8.57
N VAL A 96 15.29 -17.26 -8.30
CA VAL A 96 14.27 -18.16 -8.85
C VAL A 96 14.30 -18.17 -10.37
N ALA A 97 14.53 -17.01 -11.00
CA ALA A 97 14.63 -16.89 -12.46
C ALA A 97 15.79 -17.71 -13.08
N THR A 98 16.84 -18.05 -12.32
CA THR A 98 18.02 -18.75 -12.86
C THR A 98 18.28 -20.12 -12.22
N CYS A 99 17.66 -20.43 -11.08
CA CYS A 99 17.94 -21.63 -10.33
C CYS A 99 17.22 -22.87 -10.90
N ALA A 100 18.00 -23.83 -11.40
CA ALA A 100 17.46 -25.06 -11.99
C ALA A 100 16.61 -25.90 -11.02
N ALA A 101 16.88 -25.85 -9.71
CA ALA A 101 16.08 -26.56 -8.70
C ALA A 101 14.70 -25.91 -8.54
N CYS A 102 14.63 -24.58 -8.45
CA CYS A 102 13.38 -23.83 -8.38
C CYS A 102 12.50 -24.09 -9.62
N HIS A 103 13.07 -23.93 -10.82
CA HIS A 103 12.39 -24.21 -12.09
C HIS A 103 11.81 -25.63 -12.17
N LYS A 104 12.56 -26.65 -11.73
CA LYS A 104 12.08 -28.04 -11.73
C LYS A 104 10.92 -28.25 -10.76
N ARG A 105 10.99 -27.69 -9.55
CA ARG A 105 9.91 -27.79 -8.54
C ARG A 105 8.66 -27.05 -8.99
N GLU A 106 8.81 -25.87 -9.59
CA GLU A 106 7.71 -25.10 -10.16
C GLU A 106 7.03 -25.86 -11.30
N ALA A 107 7.79 -26.34 -12.29
CA ALA A 107 7.27 -27.13 -13.39
C ALA A 107 6.58 -28.44 -12.94
N TYR A 108 7.07 -29.07 -11.87
CA TYR A 108 6.40 -30.22 -11.27
C TYR A 108 5.06 -29.82 -10.64
N ALA A 109 5.06 -28.74 -9.86
CA ALA A 109 3.88 -28.30 -9.15
C ALA A 109 2.77 -27.79 -10.11
N ASP A 110 3.13 -27.11 -11.19
CA ASP A 110 2.18 -26.70 -12.22
C ASP A 110 1.49 -27.89 -12.89
N ARG A 111 2.23 -28.99 -13.09
CA ARG A 111 1.69 -30.21 -13.71
C ARG A 111 0.86 -31.07 -12.76
N ARG A 112 1.10 -31.00 -11.45
CA ARG A 112 0.58 -31.98 -10.47
C ARG A 112 -0.31 -31.40 -9.38
N LEU A 113 -0.07 -30.16 -8.98
CA LEU A 113 -0.66 -29.57 -7.78
C LEU A 113 -1.63 -28.43 -8.10
N GLY A 114 -1.54 -27.87 -9.31
CA GLY A 114 -2.33 -26.70 -9.70
C GLY A 114 -1.80 -25.40 -9.05
N PRO A 115 -2.44 -24.26 -9.32
CA PRO A 115 -2.05 -22.99 -8.72
C PRO A 115 -2.36 -22.98 -7.22
N LEU A 116 -1.49 -22.35 -6.43
CA LEU A 116 -1.83 -22.01 -5.04
C LEU A 116 -3.02 -21.04 -5.04
N PRO A 117 -3.89 -21.07 -4.01
CA PRO A 117 -4.85 -19.99 -3.82
C PRO A 117 -4.09 -18.65 -3.74
N PRO A 118 -4.71 -17.53 -4.13
CA PRO A 118 -4.08 -16.22 -4.00
C PRO A 118 -3.82 -15.92 -2.53
N MET A 119 -2.62 -15.44 -2.20
CA MET A 119 -2.32 -14.99 -0.84
C MET A 119 -3.24 -13.83 -0.49
N PRO A 120 -4.01 -13.90 0.61
CA PRO A 120 -4.93 -12.83 0.94
C PRO A 120 -4.13 -11.62 1.39
N ARG A 121 -4.09 -10.61 0.52
CA ARG A 121 -3.47 -9.32 0.83
C ARG A 121 -4.33 -8.59 1.85
N SER A 122 -3.70 -7.81 2.72
CA SER A 122 -4.45 -6.88 3.57
C SER A 122 -5.12 -5.83 2.68
N GLY A 123 -6.27 -5.30 3.10
CA GLY A 123 -6.96 -4.26 2.32
C GLY A 123 -6.07 -3.05 2.04
N ILE A 124 -5.18 -2.71 2.98
CA ILE A 124 -4.20 -1.64 2.83
C ILE A 124 -3.16 -1.99 1.76
N VAL A 125 -2.61 -3.21 1.78
CA VAL A 125 -1.66 -3.67 0.75
C VAL A 125 -2.32 -3.66 -0.64
N SER A 126 -3.59 -4.04 -0.74
CA SER A 126 -4.33 -3.93 -2.01
C SER A 126 -4.44 -2.49 -2.52
N ILE A 127 -4.57 -1.50 -1.63
CA ILE A 127 -4.59 -0.07 -2.00
C ILE A 127 -3.19 0.36 -2.48
N ILE A 128 -2.13 -0.10 -1.80
CA ILE A 128 -0.74 0.17 -2.20
C ILE A 128 -0.45 -0.46 -3.57
N ASP A 129 -0.85 -1.70 -3.81
CA ASP A 129 -0.66 -2.35 -5.12
C ASP A 129 -1.42 -1.60 -6.22
N THR A 130 -2.67 -1.19 -5.95
CA THR A 130 -3.45 -0.36 -6.89
C THR A 130 -2.73 0.96 -7.17
N PHE A 131 -2.08 1.52 -6.15
CA PHE A 131 -1.27 2.72 -6.28
C PHE A 131 0.00 2.49 -7.12
N ASP A 132 0.65 1.34 -6.98
CA ASP A 132 1.81 0.96 -7.79
C ASP A 132 1.43 0.64 -9.23
N GLU A 133 0.22 0.16 -9.49
CA GLU A 133 -0.31 -0.01 -10.85
C GLU A 133 -0.61 1.34 -11.54
N LEU A 134 -0.68 2.45 -10.79
CA LEU A 134 -0.90 3.76 -11.41
C LEU A 134 0.26 4.11 -12.34
N PRO A 135 -0.04 4.63 -13.55
CA PRO A 135 0.97 5.18 -14.44
C PRO A 135 1.86 6.17 -13.68
N ARG A 136 3.17 6.20 -14.01
CA ARG A 136 4.14 7.09 -13.34
C ARG A 136 3.71 8.57 -13.32
N TRP A 137 2.87 9.01 -14.26
CA TRP A 137 2.33 10.36 -14.30
C TRP A 137 1.19 10.60 -13.28
N ALA A 138 0.47 9.56 -12.86
CA ALA A 138 -0.66 9.66 -11.93
C ALA A 138 -0.24 9.48 -10.46
N ARG A 139 0.89 8.83 -10.18
CA ARG A 139 1.37 8.57 -8.81
C ARG A 139 1.53 9.85 -7.96
N PRO A 140 2.15 10.96 -8.45
CA PRO A 140 2.28 12.18 -7.66
C PRO A 140 0.92 12.78 -7.26
N ALA A 141 -0.05 12.73 -8.18
CA ALA A 141 -1.42 13.19 -7.94
C ALA A 141 -2.10 12.37 -6.83
N ALA A 142 -1.98 11.05 -6.92
CA ALA A 142 -2.58 10.16 -5.95
C ALA A 142 -1.90 10.25 -4.56
N ILE A 143 -0.57 10.42 -4.47
CA ILE A 143 0.09 10.70 -3.17
C ILE A 143 -0.38 12.04 -2.62
N GLY A 144 -0.43 13.09 -3.46
CA GLY A 144 -0.93 14.40 -3.04
C GLY A 144 -2.35 14.31 -2.49
N ALA A 145 -3.24 13.59 -3.17
CA ALA A 145 -4.61 13.36 -2.72
C ALA A 145 -4.66 12.57 -1.40
N ILE A 146 -3.86 11.51 -1.23
CA ILE A 146 -3.79 10.71 0.00
C ILE A 146 -3.27 11.56 1.17
N VAL A 147 -2.21 12.34 0.97
CA VAL A 147 -1.64 13.21 2.02
C VAL A 147 -2.64 14.28 2.43
N LEU A 148 -3.30 14.93 1.47
CA LEU A 148 -4.31 15.94 1.76
C LEU A 148 -5.54 15.34 2.42
N ALA A 149 -5.98 14.16 2.00
CA ALA A 149 -7.05 13.42 2.66
C ALA A 149 -6.67 13.07 4.09
N ALA A 150 -5.45 12.57 4.34
CA ALA A 150 -5.00 12.25 5.69
C ALA A 150 -4.93 13.47 6.62
N ILE A 151 -4.51 14.64 6.10
CA ILE A 151 -4.51 15.90 6.85
C ILE A 151 -5.95 16.33 7.17
N ALA A 152 -6.84 16.28 6.17
CA ALA A 152 -8.26 16.63 6.34
C ALA A 152 -8.98 15.67 7.31
N ASP A 153 -8.71 14.37 7.20
CA ASP A 153 -9.26 13.33 8.08
C ASP A 153 -8.80 13.53 9.53
N GLY A 154 -7.57 13.99 9.76
CA GLY A 154 -7.07 14.30 11.11
C GLY A 154 -7.89 15.40 11.81
N GLU A 155 -8.30 16.44 11.06
CA GLU A 155 -9.21 17.45 11.58
C GLU A 155 -10.63 16.90 11.75
N MET A 156 -11.12 16.11 10.80
CA MET A 156 -12.46 15.53 10.85
C MET A 156 -12.63 14.55 12.03
N ILE A 157 -11.60 13.78 12.38
CA ILE A 157 -11.57 12.93 13.58
C ILE A 157 -11.67 13.78 14.84
N SER A 158 -10.99 14.93 14.86
CA SER A 158 -11.04 15.87 15.99
C SER A 158 -12.42 16.53 16.14
N ASP A 159 -13.12 16.78 15.03
CA ASP A 159 -14.48 17.32 15.00
C ASP A 159 -15.58 16.25 15.10
N LEU A 160 -15.24 14.95 15.08
CA LEU A 160 -16.20 13.84 15.15
C LEU A 160 -17.17 13.96 16.35
N PRO A 161 -16.75 14.35 17.57
CA PRO A 161 -17.67 14.54 18.68
C PRO A 161 -18.69 15.67 18.45
N ARG A 162 -18.34 16.70 17.68
CA ARG A 162 -19.24 17.80 17.30
C ARG A 162 -20.25 17.32 16.25
N LEU A 163 -19.78 16.59 15.23
CA LEU A 163 -20.63 15.99 14.20
C LEU A 163 -21.68 15.02 14.78
N VAL A 164 -21.33 14.24 15.81
CA VAL A 164 -22.27 13.35 16.51
C VAL A 164 -23.33 14.14 17.29
N ARG A 165 -22.98 15.31 17.83
CA ARG A 165 -23.91 16.15 18.60
C ARG A 165 -24.80 17.02 17.71
N ASP A 166 -24.32 17.41 16.53
CA ASP A 166 -25.04 18.27 15.59
C ASP A 166 -24.99 17.67 14.16
N PRO A 167 -25.94 16.77 13.82
CA PRO A 167 -25.99 16.10 12.53
C PRO A 167 -26.17 17.06 11.34
N SER A 168 -26.61 18.30 11.58
CA SER A 168 -26.77 19.29 10.51
C SER A 168 -25.44 19.64 9.82
N GLN A 169 -24.31 19.41 10.50
CA GLN A 169 -22.97 19.67 9.97
C GLN A 169 -22.44 18.56 9.04
N ILE A 170 -23.11 17.41 8.95
CA ILE A 170 -22.69 16.29 8.08
C ILE A 170 -22.60 16.74 6.62
N GLY A 171 -23.53 17.59 6.17
CA GLY A 171 -23.52 18.11 4.80
C GLY A 171 -22.28 18.97 4.52
N LEU A 172 -21.90 19.83 5.47
CA LEU A 172 -20.70 20.66 5.36
C LEU A 172 -19.43 19.80 5.38
N ALA A 173 -19.34 18.82 6.30
CA ALA A 173 -18.20 17.91 6.37
C ALA A 173 -18.03 17.06 5.10
N THR A 174 -19.14 16.63 4.49
CA THR A 174 -19.10 15.89 3.22
C THR A 174 -18.62 16.80 2.09
N LEU A 175 -19.07 18.05 2.07
CA LEU A 175 -18.62 19.05 1.09
C LEU A 175 -17.14 19.37 1.25
N THR A 176 -16.65 19.55 2.49
CA THR A 176 -15.23 19.84 2.74
C THR A 176 -14.34 18.67 2.32
N LEU A 177 -14.76 17.44 2.59
CA LEU A 177 -14.06 16.24 2.12
C LEU A 177 -14.04 16.17 0.58
N ALA A 178 -15.17 16.45 -0.07
CA ALA A 178 -15.25 16.48 -1.54
C ALA A 178 -14.36 17.58 -2.15
N LEU A 179 -14.32 18.75 -1.51
CA LEU A 179 -13.47 19.86 -1.91
C LEU A 179 -11.97 19.55 -1.69
N ALA A 180 -11.60 18.90 -0.58
CA ALA A 180 -10.23 18.45 -0.32
C ALA A 180 -9.77 17.41 -1.36
N ALA A 181 -10.62 16.43 -1.68
CA ALA A 181 -10.36 15.49 -2.76
C ALA A 181 -10.23 16.20 -4.12
N GLY A 182 -11.07 17.20 -4.38
CA GLY A 182 -11.01 18.05 -5.57
C GLY A 182 -9.69 18.84 -5.68
N ALA A 183 -9.14 19.32 -4.57
CA ALA A 183 -7.86 20.01 -4.54
C ALA A 183 -6.69 19.10 -4.95
N GLY A 184 -6.68 17.85 -4.48
CA GLY A 184 -5.73 16.83 -4.93
C GLY A 184 -5.86 16.53 -6.42
N ALA A 185 -7.09 16.40 -6.93
CA ALA A 185 -7.36 16.20 -8.35
C ALA A 185 -6.89 17.37 -9.22
N ALA A 186 -7.05 18.61 -8.75
CA ALA A 186 -6.57 19.81 -9.44
C ALA A 186 -5.04 19.81 -9.60
N GLY A 187 -4.31 19.43 -8.54
CA GLY A 187 -2.87 19.22 -8.61
C GLY A 187 -2.48 18.17 -9.66
N GLY A 188 -3.13 17.01 -9.62
CA GLY A 188 -2.90 15.94 -10.59
C GLY A 188 -3.17 16.34 -12.04
N LEU A 189 -4.25 17.09 -12.27
CA LEU A 189 -4.61 17.61 -13.58
C LEU A 189 -3.58 18.65 -14.06
N ALA A 190 -3.19 19.58 -13.20
CA ALA A 190 -2.15 20.56 -13.52
C ALA A 190 -0.86 19.86 -13.94
N TYR A 191 -0.45 18.86 -13.17
CA TYR A 191 0.72 18.04 -13.48
C TYR A 191 0.61 17.32 -14.81
N ALA A 192 -0.51 16.62 -15.07
CA ALA A 192 -0.72 15.87 -16.31
C ALA A 192 -0.74 16.78 -17.54
N LEU A 193 -1.24 18.02 -17.42
CA LEU A 193 -1.28 18.99 -18.51
C LEU A 193 0.07 19.68 -18.75
N THR A 194 0.81 20.02 -17.69
CA THR A 194 2.09 20.74 -17.83
C THR A 194 3.23 19.81 -18.21
N ARG A 195 3.23 18.56 -17.72
CA ARG A 195 4.35 17.63 -17.85
C ARG A 195 4.76 17.37 -19.31
N PRO A 196 3.88 17.02 -20.26
CA PRO A 196 4.31 16.72 -21.65
C PRO A 196 4.99 17.90 -22.36
N SER A 197 4.63 19.13 -21.97
CA SER A 197 5.24 20.34 -22.51
C SER A 197 6.59 20.63 -21.84
N LEU A 198 6.67 20.43 -20.53
CA LEU A 198 7.86 20.72 -19.73
C LEU A 198 8.94 19.65 -19.85
N GLU A 199 8.59 18.38 -20.11
CA GLU A 199 9.56 17.29 -20.34
C GLU A 199 10.54 17.60 -21.48
N ARG A 200 10.13 18.43 -22.45
CA ARG A 200 11.01 18.90 -23.55
C ARG A 200 12.19 19.73 -23.06
N LEU A 201 12.11 20.30 -21.87
CA LEU A 201 13.17 21.10 -21.25
C LEU A 201 14.17 20.25 -20.47
N GLY A 202 13.94 18.94 -20.33
CA GLY A 202 14.75 18.06 -19.48
C GLY A 202 14.62 18.43 -18.00
N ARG A 203 15.74 18.47 -17.28
CA ARG A 203 15.77 18.64 -15.81
C ARG A 203 15.09 19.92 -15.29
N PRO A 204 15.22 21.11 -15.92
CA PRO A 204 14.41 22.28 -15.58
C PRO A 204 12.88 22.02 -15.65
N GLY A 205 12.45 21.16 -16.56
CA GLY A 205 11.05 20.77 -16.73
C GLY A 205 10.48 20.04 -15.52
N ASP A 206 11.29 19.21 -14.85
CA ASP A 206 10.88 18.49 -13.64
C ASP A 206 10.61 19.45 -12.48
N TYR A 207 11.49 20.44 -12.28
CA TYR A 207 11.31 21.50 -11.29
C TYR A 207 10.07 22.35 -11.57
N LEU A 208 9.88 22.78 -12.82
CA LEU A 208 8.70 23.56 -13.20
C LEU A 208 7.40 22.77 -13.05
N SER A 209 7.43 21.46 -13.33
CA SER A 209 6.27 20.58 -13.14
C SER A 209 5.94 20.41 -11.65
N GLY A 210 6.95 20.28 -10.80
CA GLY A 210 6.79 20.26 -9.35
C GLY A 210 6.21 21.57 -8.81
N ILE A 211 6.71 22.72 -9.27
CA ILE A 211 6.18 24.05 -8.90
C ILE A 211 4.72 24.20 -9.34
N ALA A 212 4.39 23.86 -10.59
CA ALA A 212 3.04 23.95 -11.12
C ALA A 212 2.06 23.06 -10.33
N PHE A 213 2.46 21.82 -10.05
CA PHE A 213 1.71 20.88 -9.21
C PHE A 213 1.43 21.45 -7.82
N THR A 214 2.46 21.89 -7.10
CA THR A 214 2.33 22.38 -5.73
C THR A 214 1.50 23.65 -5.67
N LEU A 215 1.70 24.60 -6.60
CA LEU A 215 0.91 25.82 -6.64
C LEU A 215 -0.56 25.54 -6.96
N ALA A 216 -0.86 24.58 -7.84
CA ALA A 216 -2.23 24.16 -8.11
C ALA A 216 -2.88 23.57 -6.86
N CYS A 217 -2.20 22.68 -6.14
CA CYS A 217 -2.67 22.13 -4.86
C CYS A 217 -2.93 23.23 -3.82
N LEU A 218 -1.95 24.11 -3.59
CA LEU A 218 -2.07 25.18 -2.59
C LEU A 218 -3.15 26.20 -2.96
N SER A 219 -3.29 26.53 -4.24
CA SER A 219 -4.35 27.45 -4.70
C SER A 219 -5.73 26.82 -4.54
N ALA A 220 -5.88 25.53 -4.85
CA ALA A 220 -7.13 24.82 -4.60
C ALA A 220 -7.45 24.76 -3.11
N LEU A 221 -6.47 24.46 -2.25
CA LEU A 221 -6.65 24.52 -0.79
C LEU A 221 -7.04 25.92 -0.30
N ALA A 222 -6.42 26.97 -0.84
CA ALA A 222 -6.77 28.34 -0.48
C ALA A 222 -8.22 28.70 -0.80
N VAL A 223 -8.78 28.14 -1.88
CA VAL A 223 -10.20 28.30 -2.24
C VAL A 223 -11.11 27.51 -1.29
N VAL A 224 -10.66 26.34 -0.83
CA VAL A 224 -11.45 25.43 0.02
C VAL A 224 -11.39 25.80 1.51
N SER A 225 -10.30 26.42 1.97
CA SER A 225 -10.05 26.69 3.39
C SER A 225 -11.16 27.46 4.11
N PRO A 226 -11.84 28.48 3.53
CA PRO A 226 -12.90 29.20 4.23
C PRO A 226 -14.08 28.30 4.60
N PHE A 227 -14.30 27.25 3.80
CA PHE A 227 -15.38 26.29 4.03
C PHE A 227 -14.98 25.19 5.00
N ALA A 228 -13.69 24.81 5.01
CA ALA A 228 -13.18 23.74 5.87
C ALA A 228 -12.82 24.23 7.29
N ILE A 229 -12.06 25.32 7.39
CA ILE A 229 -11.49 25.82 8.65
C ILE A 229 -12.33 26.98 9.21
N GLY A 230 -13.25 27.53 8.40
CA GLY A 230 -13.99 28.75 8.72
C GLY A 230 -13.16 30.03 8.53
N ASP A 231 -11.89 29.90 8.14
CA ASP A 231 -10.95 30.98 7.95
C ASP A 231 -10.29 30.93 6.56
N PRO A 232 -10.26 32.06 5.82
CA PRO A 232 -9.57 32.11 4.54
C PRO A 232 -8.05 32.05 4.74
N LEU A 233 -7.39 31.18 3.97
CA LEU A 233 -5.94 31.00 3.99
C LEU A 233 -5.20 32.25 3.47
N ILE A 234 -5.85 33.01 2.60
CA ILE A 234 -5.33 34.26 2.02
C ILE A 234 -6.21 35.42 2.48
N ARG A 235 -5.76 36.19 3.47
CA ARG A 235 -6.45 37.39 3.97
C ARG A 235 -5.90 38.65 3.32
N ASN A 236 -4.62 38.65 2.98
CA ASN A 236 -3.92 39.81 2.46
C ASN A 236 -2.88 39.44 1.38
N ARG A 237 -2.23 40.45 0.79
CA ARG A 237 -1.19 40.25 -0.24
C ARG A 237 0.04 39.51 0.30
N THR A 238 0.36 39.68 1.58
CA THR A 238 1.50 38.99 2.22
C THR A 238 1.25 37.48 2.26
N ASP A 239 0.03 37.04 2.58
CA ASP A 239 -0.33 35.62 2.61
C ASP A 239 -0.22 34.97 1.22
N LEU A 240 -0.62 35.70 0.17
CA LEU A 240 -0.44 35.25 -1.22
C LEU A 240 1.04 35.08 -1.59
N VAL A 241 1.90 36.01 -1.16
CA VAL A 241 3.35 35.92 -1.37
C VAL A 241 3.93 34.75 -0.59
N ILE A 242 3.51 34.52 0.67
CA ILE A 242 3.94 33.38 1.47
C ILE A 242 3.54 32.08 0.77
N LEU A 243 2.28 31.95 0.34
CA LEU A 243 1.78 30.78 -0.37
C LEU A 243 2.58 30.52 -1.65
N ALA A 244 2.88 31.56 -2.44
CA ALA A 244 3.69 31.44 -3.64
C ALA A 244 5.13 30.98 -3.31
N CYS A 245 5.79 31.59 -2.32
CA CYS A 245 7.14 31.21 -1.88
C CYS A 245 7.21 29.77 -1.38
N VAL A 246 6.25 29.37 -0.54
CA VAL A 246 6.11 28.00 -0.02
C VAL A 246 5.87 27.02 -1.17
N GLY A 247 4.95 27.36 -2.08
CA GLY A 247 4.63 26.53 -3.23
C GLY A 247 5.80 26.33 -4.18
N VAL A 248 6.58 27.38 -4.44
CA VAL A 248 7.82 27.29 -5.23
C VAL A 248 8.84 26.42 -4.52
N PHE A 249 9.10 26.65 -3.22
CA PHE A 249 10.07 25.87 -2.45
C PHE A 249 9.74 24.38 -2.43
N PHE A 250 8.52 24.01 -2.03
CA PHE A 250 8.11 22.60 -2.02
C PHE A 250 8.01 22.02 -3.43
N GLY A 251 7.60 22.82 -4.41
CA GLY A 251 7.63 22.43 -5.82
C GLY A 251 9.03 22.08 -6.32
N LEU A 252 10.05 22.81 -5.89
CA LEU A 252 11.45 22.48 -6.19
C LEU A 252 11.88 21.17 -5.52
N VAL A 253 11.51 20.95 -4.25
CA VAL A 253 11.82 19.71 -3.52
C VAL A 253 11.15 18.50 -4.18
N ILE A 254 9.86 18.61 -4.51
CA ILE A 254 9.10 17.56 -5.20
C ILE A 254 9.68 17.30 -6.60
N GLY A 255 9.95 18.35 -7.36
CA GLY A 255 10.60 18.23 -8.67
C GLY A 255 11.96 17.54 -8.60
N HIS A 256 12.74 17.81 -7.55
CA HIS A 256 14.04 17.17 -7.37
C HIS A 256 13.94 15.70 -6.95
N SER A 257 13.13 15.41 -5.94
CA SER A 257 13.11 14.12 -5.25
C SER A 257 12.21 13.09 -5.93
N TRP A 258 11.07 13.51 -6.48
CA TRP A 258 10.06 12.60 -7.03
C TRP A 258 10.12 12.52 -8.55
N LEU A 259 10.49 13.61 -9.20
CA LEU A 259 10.49 13.73 -10.67
C LEU A 259 11.89 13.64 -11.27
N GLY A 260 12.92 13.48 -10.43
CA GLY A 260 14.29 13.33 -10.90
C GLY A 260 14.45 12.18 -11.89
N PRO A 261 15.54 12.20 -12.70
CA PRO A 261 15.77 11.16 -13.70
C PRO A 261 15.71 9.80 -13.02
N ALA A 262 14.91 8.90 -13.59
CA ALA A 262 14.86 7.52 -13.13
C ALA A 262 16.30 7.01 -13.06
N LYS A 263 16.76 6.67 -11.85
CA LYS A 263 18.12 6.16 -11.66
C LYS A 263 18.32 5.05 -12.68
N THR A 264 19.26 5.24 -13.60
CA THR A 264 19.60 4.21 -14.58
C THR A 264 19.97 2.97 -13.78
N PRO A 265 19.46 1.77 -14.10
CA PRO A 265 19.69 0.55 -13.31
C PRO A 265 21.17 0.21 -13.05
N ALA A 266 22.09 0.82 -13.82
CA ALA A 266 23.52 0.69 -13.64
C ALA A 266 24.08 1.41 -12.39
N GLU A 267 23.37 2.38 -11.83
CA GLU A 267 23.86 3.26 -10.74
C GLU A 267 23.32 2.88 -9.35
N SER A 268 22.52 1.81 -9.26
CA SER A 268 21.94 1.29 -8.02
C SER A 268 22.57 -0.02 -7.53
N ARG A 269 23.74 -0.40 -8.08
CA ARG A 269 24.56 -1.46 -7.47
C ARG A 269 25.48 -0.82 -6.43
N PRO A 270 25.35 -1.13 -5.13
CA PRO A 270 26.38 -0.80 -4.15
C PRO A 270 27.70 -1.51 -4.47
#